data_AF-A0A945IPS7-F1
#
_entry.id   AF-A0A945IPS7-F1
#
_cell.length_a   1.000
_cell.length_b   1.000
_cell.length_c   1.000
_cell.angle_alpha   90.00
_cell.angle_beta   90.00
_cell.angle_gamma   90.00
#
_symmetry.space_group_name_H-M   'P 1'
#
loop_
_entity.id
_entity.type
_entity.pdbx_description
1 polymer ?
#
loop_
_entity_poly.entity_id
_entity_poly.type
_entity_poly.pdbx_seq_one_letter_code
_entity_poly.pdbx_strand_id
1 'polypeptide(L)'
;MTSVSDMPHDDELIDLAYTRALALLEASLADTSRKEAASATRLSTLLADDQGRDLLLDLTDQVLRIRKAKRSARRLHDLTAEGVPVSLGGFDRFGLATLGKIAPLIPRITEKAVSWRISKDTAGVILPSEDPAFSKYVKNRKSDGFNLNINVLGEAILGDDEATKRTESVRNRILRPDVNYVSVKISAVCANLDALAKTASLQRIEERLCDLYRA
;
A
#
# COMPACT_ATOMS: atom_id res chain seq x y z
N MET A 1 -42.23 -11.25 -5.92
CA MET A 1 -41.20 -11.86 -5.06
C MET A 1 -40.98 -13.25 -5.62
N THR A 2 -39.82 -13.52 -6.21
CA THR A 2 -39.45 -14.86 -6.68
C THR A 2 -39.42 -15.81 -5.48
N SER A 3 -40.10 -16.95 -5.58
CA SER A 3 -40.07 -17.96 -4.52
C SER A 3 -38.64 -18.50 -4.39
N VAL A 4 -38.22 -18.93 -3.20
CA VAL A 4 -36.94 -19.65 -3.02
C VAL A 4 -36.89 -20.91 -3.91
N SER A 5 -38.05 -21.45 -4.29
CA SER A 5 -38.21 -22.56 -5.23
C SER A 5 -37.96 -22.20 -6.71
N ASP A 6 -37.88 -20.90 -7.04
CA ASP A 6 -37.61 -20.39 -8.40
C ASP A 6 -36.12 -20.03 -8.60
N MET A 7 -35.27 -20.25 -7.59
CA MET A 7 -33.83 -20.03 -7.73
C MET A 7 -33.17 -21.24 -8.44
N PRO A 8 -32.16 -21.00 -9.30
CA PRO A 8 -31.40 -22.08 -9.92
C PRO A 8 -30.85 -23.03 -8.85
N HIS A 9 -30.73 -24.31 -9.19
CA HIS A 9 -30.19 -25.28 -8.24
C HIS A 9 -28.74 -24.93 -7.88
N ASP A 10 -28.29 -25.27 -6.67
CA ASP A 10 -26.93 -24.93 -6.23
C ASP A 10 -25.86 -25.46 -7.20
N ASP A 11 -26.07 -26.65 -7.78
CA ASP A 11 -25.18 -27.21 -8.81
C ASP A 11 -25.07 -26.32 -10.06
N GLU A 12 -26.19 -25.75 -10.52
CA GLU A 12 -26.21 -24.82 -11.66
C GLU A 12 -25.51 -23.50 -11.32
N LEU A 13 -25.65 -23.01 -10.08
CA LEU A 13 -24.97 -21.81 -9.61
C LEU A 13 -23.46 -22.04 -9.45
N ILE A 14 -23.06 -23.23 -8.98
CA ILE A 14 -21.65 -23.64 -8.86
C ILE A 14 -21.01 -23.70 -10.25
N ASP A 15 -21.65 -24.37 -11.21
CA ASP A 15 -21.15 -24.48 -12.57
C ASP A 15 -21.03 -23.12 -13.24
N LEU A 16 -22.02 -22.25 -13.04
CA LEU A 16 -21.99 -20.87 -13.54
C LEU A 16 -20.86 -20.05 -12.90
N ALA A 17 -20.67 -20.17 -11.58
CA ALA A 17 -19.62 -19.46 -10.85
C ALA A 17 -18.24 -19.94 -11.30
N TYR A 18 -18.04 -21.25 -11.42
CA TYR A 18 -16.80 -21.87 -11.91
C TYR A 18 -16.48 -21.38 -13.32
N THR A 19 -17.46 -21.47 -14.23
CA THR A 19 -17.29 -21.04 -15.63
C THR A 19 -16.90 -19.57 -15.73
N ARG A 20 -17.56 -18.70 -14.96
CA ARG A 20 -17.24 -17.27 -14.92
C ARG A 20 -15.85 -17.01 -14.32
N ALA A 21 -15.50 -17.69 -13.23
CA ALA A 21 -14.19 -17.55 -12.60
C ALA A 21 -13.07 -17.98 -13.56
N LEU A 22 -13.26 -19.09 -14.27
CA LEU A 22 -12.32 -19.57 -15.28
C LEU A 22 -12.16 -18.56 -16.42
N ALA A 23 -13.27 -18.06 -16.98
CA ALA A 23 -13.23 -17.06 -18.05
C ALA A 23 -12.51 -15.75 -17.62
N LEU A 24 -12.76 -15.29 -16.38
CA LEU A 24 -12.06 -14.12 -15.82
C LEU A 24 -10.57 -14.38 -15.63
N LEU A 25 -10.19 -15.58 -15.16
CA LEU A 25 -8.80 -15.96 -14.99
C LEU A 25 -8.06 -16.02 -16.34
N GLU A 26 -8.67 -16.66 -17.34
CA GLU A 26 -8.11 -16.77 -18.69
C GLU A 26 -7.91 -15.39 -19.34
N ALA A 27 -8.92 -14.51 -19.26
CA ALA A 27 -8.81 -13.14 -19.76
C ALA A 27 -7.71 -12.35 -19.04
N SER A 28 -7.65 -12.44 -17.71
CA SER A 28 -6.62 -11.77 -16.89
C SER A 28 -5.21 -12.24 -17.23
N LEU A 29 -5.01 -13.56 -17.41
CA LEU A 29 -3.72 -14.13 -17.79
C LEU A 29 -3.30 -13.74 -19.21
N ALA A 30 -4.25 -13.61 -20.14
CA ALA A 30 -3.99 -13.16 -21.51
C ALA A 30 -3.52 -11.69 -21.55
N ASP A 31 -4.10 -10.84 -20.71
CA ASP A 31 -3.74 -9.41 -20.62
C ASP A 31 -2.51 -9.13 -19.73
N THR A 32 -2.02 -10.13 -18.99
CA THR A 32 -0.86 -9.96 -18.10
C THR A 32 0.44 -9.78 -18.90
N SER A 33 1.13 -8.65 -18.67
CA SER A 33 2.42 -8.43 -19.31
C SER A 33 3.51 -9.36 -18.73
N ARG A 34 4.52 -9.68 -19.54
CA ARG A 34 5.69 -10.46 -19.08
C ARG A 34 6.37 -9.83 -17.86
N LYS A 35 6.34 -8.51 -17.75
CA LYS A 35 6.92 -7.77 -16.63
C LYS A 35 6.12 -7.96 -15.35
N GLU A 36 4.79 -7.91 -15.43
CA GLU A 36 3.90 -8.16 -14.29
C GLU A 36 4.03 -9.59 -13.80
N ALA A 37 3.98 -10.58 -14.71
CA ALA A 37 4.19 -11.98 -14.37
C ALA A 37 5.53 -12.19 -13.65
N ALA A 38 6.62 -11.64 -14.20
CA ALA A 38 7.95 -11.76 -13.57
C ALA A 38 8.06 -11.06 -12.22
N SER A 39 7.28 -10.00 -11.99
CA SER A 39 7.24 -9.28 -10.70
C SER A 39 6.42 -10.05 -9.67
N ALA A 40 5.28 -10.62 -10.08
CA ALA A 40 4.44 -11.47 -9.24
C ALA A 40 5.18 -12.74 -8.80
N THR A 41 5.85 -13.44 -9.72
CA THR A 41 6.67 -14.61 -9.39
C THR A 41 7.76 -14.23 -8.39
N ARG A 42 8.52 -13.15 -8.64
CA ARG A 42 9.57 -12.70 -7.70
C ARG A 42 9.03 -12.43 -6.30
N LEU A 43 7.93 -11.69 -6.20
CA LEU A 43 7.30 -11.42 -4.91
C LEU A 43 6.83 -12.71 -4.23
N SER A 44 6.20 -13.64 -4.97
CA SER A 44 5.75 -14.93 -4.42
C SER A 44 6.92 -15.78 -3.91
N THR A 45 8.03 -15.85 -4.65
CA THR A 45 9.23 -16.58 -4.24
C THR A 45 9.86 -15.98 -2.99
N LEU A 46 9.89 -14.65 -2.91
CA LEU A 46 10.41 -13.92 -1.76
C LEU A 46 9.55 -14.09 -0.52
N LEU A 47 8.22 -14.13 -0.67
CA LEU A 47 7.28 -14.37 0.44
C LEU A 47 7.22 -15.84 0.87
N ALA A 48 7.48 -16.78 -0.03
CA ALA A 48 7.52 -18.20 0.30
C ALA A 48 8.78 -18.60 1.11
N ASP A 49 9.84 -17.78 1.07
CA ASP A 49 11.08 -17.99 1.80
C ASP A 49 11.09 -17.22 3.12
N ASP A 50 11.23 -17.93 4.24
CA ASP A 50 11.22 -17.34 5.59
C ASP A 50 12.33 -16.29 5.75
N GLN A 51 13.55 -16.58 5.28
CA GLN A 51 14.68 -15.63 5.36
C GLN A 51 14.43 -14.41 4.45
N GLY A 52 13.78 -14.63 3.31
CA GLY A 52 13.36 -13.59 2.39
C GLY A 52 12.35 -12.63 3.03
N ARG A 53 11.34 -13.17 3.71
CA ARG A 53 10.36 -12.39 4.47
C ARG A 53 11.01 -11.61 5.61
N ASP A 54 11.85 -12.26 6.40
CA ASP A 54 12.52 -11.62 7.54
C ASP A 54 13.40 -10.45 7.07
N LEU A 55 14.19 -10.66 6.01
CA LEU A 55 14.99 -9.58 5.43
C LEU A 55 14.11 -8.42 4.92
N LEU A 56 12.98 -8.70 4.26
CA LEU A 56 12.07 -7.64 3.80
C LEU A 56 11.51 -6.81 4.96
N LEU A 57 11.10 -7.47 6.04
CA LEU A 57 10.59 -6.82 7.24
C LEU A 57 11.68 -5.97 7.91
N ASP A 58 12.89 -6.53 8.06
CA ASP A 58 14.04 -5.85 8.65
C ASP A 58 14.52 -4.66 7.82
N LEU A 59 14.58 -4.79 6.50
CA LEU A 59 14.89 -3.66 5.63
C LEU A 59 13.85 -2.54 5.83
N THR A 60 12.57 -2.89 5.86
CA THR A 60 11.49 -1.92 6.01
C THR A 60 11.53 -1.21 7.36
N ASP A 61 11.65 -1.95 8.46
CA ASP A 61 11.59 -1.36 9.81
C ASP A 61 12.94 -0.78 10.27
N GLN A 62 14.06 -1.46 9.98
CA GLN A 62 15.37 -1.09 10.51
C GLN A 62 16.23 -0.24 9.55
N VAL A 63 15.91 -0.17 8.26
CA VAL A 63 16.67 0.66 7.29
C VAL A 63 15.84 1.86 6.83
N LEU A 64 14.62 1.63 6.33
CA LEU A 64 13.82 2.68 5.70
C LEU A 64 13.27 3.70 6.69
N ARG A 65 13.01 3.27 7.93
CA ARG A 65 12.50 4.14 9.00
C ARG A 65 13.57 5.09 9.57
N ILE A 66 14.85 4.81 9.32
CA ILE A 66 15.96 5.62 9.86
C ILE A 66 16.18 6.88 9.04
N ARG A 67 15.75 8.03 9.58
CA ARG A 67 15.96 9.37 8.96
C ARG A 67 17.42 9.82 8.81
N LYS A 68 18.36 9.23 9.58
CA LYS A 68 19.79 9.59 9.48
C LYS A 68 20.51 8.65 8.51
N ALA A 69 20.87 9.14 7.32
CA ALA A 69 21.55 8.41 6.26
C ALA A 69 22.70 7.51 6.74
N LYS A 70 23.60 8.05 7.57
CA LYS A 70 24.75 7.29 8.11
C LYS A 70 24.34 6.11 9.00
N ARG A 71 23.24 6.22 9.75
CA ARG A 71 22.73 5.13 10.58
C ARG A 71 21.98 4.09 9.75
N SER A 72 21.17 4.55 8.79
CA SER A 72 20.46 3.67 7.84
C SER A 72 21.46 2.83 7.04
N ALA A 73 22.52 3.46 6.51
CA ALA A 73 23.58 2.79 5.77
C ALA A 73 24.36 1.75 6.61
N ARG A 74 24.61 2.03 7.90
CA ARG A 74 25.20 1.04 8.82
C ARG A 74 24.27 -0.12 9.09
N ARG A 75 22.98 0.13 9.31
CA ARG A 75 22.00 -0.95 9.48
C ARG A 75 21.87 -1.82 8.24
N LEU A 76 21.87 -1.21 7.05
CA LEU A 76 21.89 -1.96 5.80
C LEU A 76 23.14 -2.85 5.69
N HIS A 77 24.30 -2.35 6.13
CA HIS A 77 25.51 -3.16 6.22
C HIS A 77 25.34 -4.35 7.17
N ASP A 78 24.91 -4.08 8.41
CA ASP A 78 24.73 -5.10 9.44
C ASP A 78 23.77 -6.21 8.97
N LEU A 79 22.61 -5.85 8.42
CA LEU A 79 21.59 -6.80 7.95
C LEU A 79 22.06 -7.66 6.76
N THR A 80 22.97 -7.16 5.94
CA THR A 80 23.46 -7.89 4.76
C THR A 80 24.77 -8.63 5.01
N ALA A 81 25.37 -8.45 6.19
CA ALA A 81 26.66 -9.05 6.56
C ALA A 81 26.56 -10.57 6.70
N GLU A 82 25.44 -11.08 7.21
CA GLU A 82 25.16 -12.51 7.38
C GLU A 82 24.76 -13.20 6.07
N GLY A 83 24.50 -12.40 5.02
CA GLY A 83 24.13 -12.87 3.70
C GLY A 83 22.78 -12.34 3.26
N VAL A 84 22.56 -12.38 1.95
CA VAL A 84 21.28 -12.01 1.33
C VAL A 84 20.62 -13.29 0.80
N PRO A 85 19.32 -13.54 1.09
CA PRO A 85 18.59 -14.71 0.64
C PRO A 85 18.61 -14.88 -0.88
N VAL A 86 18.57 -16.13 -1.33
CA VAL A 86 18.56 -16.48 -2.76
C VAL A 86 17.23 -16.11 -3.43
N SER A 87 16.15 -16.06 -2.63
CA SER A 87 14.80 -15.73 -3.07
C SER A 87 14.65 -14.32 -3.67
N LEU A 88 15.56 -13.39 -3.39
CA LEU A 88 15.61 -12.08 -4.05
C LEU A 88 15.99 -12.17 -5.55
N GLY A 89 16.55 -13.30 -5.98
CA GLY A 89 17.09 -13.48 -7.32
C GLY A 89 18.52 -12.93 -7.46
N GLY A 90 19.28 -13.46 -8.43
CA GLY A 90 20.72 -13.23 -8.50
C GLY A 90 21.14 -11.75 -8.60
N PHE A 91 20.43 -10.96 -9.39
CA PHE A 91 20.77 -9.55 -9.61
C PHE A 91 20.51 -8.69 -8.37
N ASP A 92 19.32 -8.81 -7.76
CA ASP A 92 18.95 -8.03 -6.57
C ASP A 92 19.75 -8.49 -5.35
N ARG A 93 20.02 -9.80 -5.22
CA ARG A 93 20.91 -10.34 -4.19
C ARG A 93 22.31 -9.75 -4.28
N PHE A 94 22.91 -9.77 -5.48
CA PHE A 94 24.25 -9.22 -5.69
C PHE A 94 24.27 -7.70 -5.45
N GLY A 95 23.27 -6.98 -5.97
CA GLY A 95 23.14 -5.54 -5.79
C GLY A 95 23.01 -5.16 -4.31
N LEU A 96 22.14 -5.85 -3.56
CA LEU A 96 21.92 -5.57 -2.15
C LEU A 96 23.14 -5.92 -1.30
N ALA A 97 23.79 -7.06 -1.54
CA ALA A 97 25.01 -7.45 -0.83
C ALA A 97 26.16 -6.46 -1.10
N THR A 98 26.30 -6.01 -2.34
CA THR A 98 27.32 -5.01 -2.70
C THR A 98 27.01 -3.67 -2.06
N LEU A 99 25.76 -3.21 -2.16
CA LEU A 99 25.32 -1.96 -1.57
C LEU A 99 25.52 -1.96 -0.06
N GLY A 100 25.17 -3.04 0.64
CA GLY A 100 25.36 -3.17 2.08
C GLY A 100 26.82 -3.09 2.50
N LYS A 101 27.75 -3.70 1.75
CA LYS A 101 29.19 -3.58 2.03
C LYS A 101 29.71 -2.15 1.93
N ILE A 102 29.32 -1.42 0.90
CA ILE A 102 29.84 -0.06 0.64
C ILE A 102 29.01 1.05 1.30
N ALA A 103 27.79 0.75 1.75
CA ALA A 103 26.85 1.74 2.26
C ALA A 103 27.42 2.66 3.36
N PRO A 104 28.15 2.15 4.38
CA PRO A 104 28.71 3.01 5.42
C PRO A 104 29.72 4.05 4.91
N LEU A 105 30.36 3.80 3.76
CA LEU A 105 31.34 4.68 3.13
C LEU A 105 30.67 5.78 2.30
N ILE A 106 29.51 5.50 1.71
CA ILE A 106 28.78 6.42 0.81
C ILE A 106 27.31 6.65 1.24
N PRO A 107 27.04 7.03 2.50
CA PRO A 107 25.69 6.98 3.07
C PRO A 107 24.65 7.84 2.33
N ARG A 108 25.05 9.00 1.79
CA ARG A 108 24.14 9.87 1.00
C ARG A 108 23.75 9.26 -0.35
N ILE A 109 24.66 8.51 -0.98
CA ILE A 109 24.39 7.83 -2.25
C ILE A 109 23.49 6.63 -2.00
N THR A 110 23.77 5.86 -0.94
CA THR A 110 22.92 4.74 -0.50
C THR A 110 21.49 5.20 -0.23
N GLU A 111 21.31 6.26 0.55
CA GLU A 111 19.98 6.82 0.84
C GLU A 111 19.21 7.17 -0.45
N LYS A 112 19.85 7.87 -1.39
CA LYS A 112 19.22 8.22 -2.68
C LYS A 112 18.88 6.98 -3.51
N ALA A 113 19.77 6.00 -3.57
CA ALA A 113 19.55 4.77 -4.32
C ALA A 113 18.38 3.96 -3.74
N VAL A 114 18.32 3.83 -2.42
CA VAL A 114 17.23 3.18 -1.70
C VAL A 114 15.91 3.93 -1.92
N SER A 115 15.90 5.26 -1.76
CA SER A 115 14.71 6.09 -2.00
C SER A 115 14.22 5.95 -3.44
N TRP A 116 15.10 6.01 -4.43
CA TRP A 116 14.75 5.83 -5.84
C TRP A 116 14.12 4.45 -6.11
N ARG A 117 14.71 3.38 -5.54
CA ARG A 117 14.20 2.01 -5.68
C ARG A 117 12.79 1.90 -5.10
N ILE A 118 12.56 2.41 -3.89
CA ILE A 118 11.24 2.40 -3.23
C ILE A 118 10.21 3.19 -4.00
N SER A 119 10.55 4.41 -4.45
CA SER A 119 9.63 5.21 -5.25
C SER A 119 9.26 4.49 -6.55
N LYS A 120 10.21 3.78 -7.17
CA LYS A 120 9.94 2.99 -8.38
C LYS A 120 9.04 1.79 -8.11
N ASP A 121 9.24 1.08 -7.00
CA ASP A 121 8.42 -0.09 -6.64
C ASP A 121 7.02 0.29 -6.19
N THR A 122 6.89 1.42 -5.50
CA THR A 122 5.60 1.86 -4.95
C THR A 122 4.79 2.72 -5.92
N ALA A 123 5.37 3.21 -7.03
CA ALA A 123 4.69 4.07 -8.00
C ALA A 123 3.39 3.49 -8.60
N GLY A 124 3.26 2.15 -8.63
CA GLY A 124 2.04 1.48 -9.11
C GLY A 124 0.91 1.42 -8.07
N VAL A 125 1.20 1.68 -6.80
CA VAL A 125 0.29 1.45 -5.67
C VAL A 125 0.06 2.73 -4.84
N ILE A 126 1.10 3.53 -4.65
CA ILE A 126 1.04 4.82 -3.93
C ILE A 126 0.88 5.93 -4.96
N LEU A 127 -0.27 6.58 -4.88
CA LEU A 127 -0.62 7.72 -5.73
C LEU A 127 0.16 8.98 -5.30
N PRO A 128 0.73 9.76 -6.25
CA PRO A 128 1.26 11.08 -5.93
C PRO A 128 0.16 11.97 -5.35
N SER A 129 0.40 12.63 -4.23
CA SER A 129 -0.59 13.51 -3.60
C SER A 129 -0.69 14.88 -4.27
N GLU A 130 0.36 15.30 -4.96
CA GLU A 130 0.53 16.64 -5.49
C GLU A 130 0.04 16.77 -6.94
N ASP A 131 -0.51 17.94 -7.26
CA ASP A 131 -0.78 18.32 -8.63
C ASP A 131 0.51 18.78 -9.34
N PRO A 132 0.62 18.56 -10.67
CA PRO A 132 -0.41 18.00 -11.57
C PRO A 132 -0.45 16.46 -11.60
N ALA A 133 0.43 15.77 -10.87
CA ALA A 133 0.59 14.32 -10.96
C ALA A 133 -0.66 13.56 -10.50
N PHE A 134 -1.28 13.98 -9.39
CA PHE A 134 -2.54 13.41 -8.90
C PHE A 134 -3.65 13.52 -9.94
N SER A 135 -3.97 14.74 -10.40
CA SER A 135 -5.03 14.98 -11.39
C SER A 135 -4.82 14.20 -12.68
N LYS A 136 -3.57 14.11 -13.16
CA LYS A 136 -3.22 13.34 -14.36
C LYS A 136 -3.50 11.85 -14.17
N TYR A 137 -3.12 11.28 -13.02
CA TYR A 137 -3.38 9.88 -12.73
C TYR A 137 -4.88 9.59 -12.64
N VAL A 138 -5.63 10.42 -11.91
CA VAL A 138 -7.09 10.28 -11.78
C VAL A 138 -7.77 10.32 -13.15
N LYS A 139 -7.38 11.29 -14.00
CA LYS A 139 -7.90 11.41 -15.36
C LYS A 139 -7.61 10.17 -16.19
N ASN A 140 -6.37 9.66 -16.15
CA ASN A 140 -5.99 8.45 -16.91
C ASN A 140 -6.79 7.23 -16.46
N ARG A 141 -6.93 7.02 -15.14
CA ARG A 141 -7.72 5.87 -14.63
C ARG A 141 -9.19 5.98 -14.98
N LYS A 142 -9.74 7.20 -14.99
CA LYS A 142 -11.11 7.45 -15.45
C LYS A 142 -11.27 7.16 -16.95
N SER A 143 -10.28 7.51 -17.80
CA SER A 143 -10.32 7.15 -19.22
C SER A 143 -10.21 5.64 -19.46
N ASP A 144 -9.53 4.93 -18.57
CA ASP A 144 -9.44 3.46 -18.57
C ASP A 144 -10.73 2.80 -18.03
N GLY A 145 -11.75 3.58 -17.65
CA GLY A 145 -13.04 3.08 -17.15
C GLY A 145 -13.07 2.77 -15.65
N PHE A 146 -12.04 3.12 -14.89
CA PHE A 146 -11.96 2.86 -13.45
C PHE A 146 -12.38 4.07 -12.61
N ASN A 147 -13.19 3.81 -11.57
CA ASN A 147 -13.41 4.74 -10.47
C ASN A 147 -12.36 4.50 -9.38
N LEU A 148 -11.78 5.57 -8.84
CA LEU A 148 -10.75 5.48 -7.81
C LEU A 148 -11.34 5.69 -6.42
N ASN A 149 -11.03 4.76 -5.52
CA ASN A 149 -11.20 4.94 -4.09
C ASN A 149 -9.91 5.53 -3.50
N ILE A 150 -9.96 6.78 -3.05
CA ILE A 150 -8.80 7.48 -2.51
C ILE A 150 -8.71 7.27 -1.00
N ASN A 151 -7.58 6.74 -0.53
CA ASN A 151 -7.26 6.64 0.90
C ASN A 151 -6.06 7.54 1.22
N VAL A 152 -6.22 8.47 2.16
CA VAL A 152 -5.15 9.37 2.60
C VAL A 152 -4.19 8.62 3.52
N LEU A 153 -2.98 8.37 3.03
CA LEU A 153 -1.90 7.78 3.82
C LEU A 153 -1.36 8.78 4.85
N GLY A 154 -0.91 8.26 5.98
CA GLY A 154 -0.11 9.02 6.93
C GLY A 154 0.21 8.19 8.16
N GLU A 155 1.12 8.72 8.98
CA GLU A 155 1.61 8.05 10.20
C GLU A 155 0.48 7.78 11.21
N ALA A 156 0.76 6.91 12.19
CA ALA A 156 -0.17 6.67 13.28
C ALA A 156 -0.44 7.97 14.04
N ILE A 157 -1.71 8.22 14.37
CA ILE A 157 -2.08 9.37 15.18
C ILE A 157 -1.85 9.04 16.66
N LEU A 158 -1.13 9.91 17.36
CA LEU A 158 -0.82 9.81 18.79
C LEU A 158 -1.65 10.80 19.62
N GLY A 159 -2.29 11.78 18.97
CA GLY A 159 -3.10 12.80 19.64
C GLY A 159 -4.01 13.59 18.71
N ASP A 160 -4.76 14.51 19.30
CA ASP A 160 -5.84 15.24 18.62
C ASP A 160 -5.33 16.21 17.53
N ASP A 161 -4.12 16.75 17.68
CA ASP A 161 -3.50 17.62 16.65
C ASP A 161 -3.26 16.87 15.34
N GLU A 162 -2.76 15.62 15.43
CA GLU A 162 -2.50 14.78 14.27
C GLU A 162 -3.79 14.28 13.63
N ALA A 163 -4.79 13.93 14.47
CA ALA A 163 -6.13 13.58 14.03
C ALA A 163 -6.80 14.75 13.27
N THR A 164 -6.64 15.97 13.76
CA THR A 164 -7.15 17.19 13.11
C THR A 164 -6.50 17.40 11.75
N LYS A 165 -5.16 17.36 11.68
CA LYS A 165 -4.42 17.46 10.39
C LYS A 165 -4.83 16.37 9.39
N ARG A 166 -5.08 15.14 9.87
CA ARG A 166 -5.56 14.06 8.99
C ARG A 166 -6.97 14.34 8.50
N THR A 167 -7.85 14.81 9.37
CA THR A 167 -9.23 15.18 9.02
C THR A 167 -9.25 16.28 7.96
N GLU A 168 -8.43 17.32 8.10
CA GLU A 168 -8.26 18.37 7.10
C GLU A 168 -7.74 17.81 5.76
N SER A 169 -6.76 16.91 5.81
CA SER A 169 -6.22 16.26 4.61
C SER A 169 -7.28 15.45 3.86
N VAL A 170 -8.14 14.72 4.59
CA VAL A 170 -9.27 13.98 4.03
C VAL A 170 -10.30 14.95 3.46
N ARG A 171 -10.68 15.99 4.21
CA ARG A 171 -11.62 17.03 3.77
C ARG A 171 -11.18 17.69 2.49
N ASN A 172 -9.89 18.03 2.39
CA ASN A 172 -9.30 18.60 1.18
C ASN A 172 -9.37 17.65 -0.02
N ARG A 173 -9.44 16.33 0.17
CA ARG A 173 -9.67 15.37 -0.92
C ARG A 173 -11.13 15.25 -1.29
N ILE A 174 -12.04 15.28 -0.32
CA ILE A 174 -13.50 15.27 -0.56
C ILE A 174 -13.91 16.48 -1.40
N LEU A 175 -13.37 17.66 -1.09
CA LEU A 175 -13.70 18.91 -1.79
C LEU A 175 -13.15 19.02 -3.22
N ARG A 176 -12.36 18.05 -3.68
CA ARG A 176 -11.78 18.10 -5.03
C ARG A 176 -12.82 17.71 -6.08
N PRO A 177 -12.93 18.46 -7.20
CA PRO A 177 -13.88 18.15 -8.25
C PRO A 177 -13.53 16.89 -9.06
N ASP A 178 -12.27 16.42 -9.01
CA ASP A 178 -11.82 15.22 -9.70
C ASP A 178 -11.88 13.96 -8.81
N VAL A 179 -12.30 14.07 -7.55
CA VAL A 179 -12.38 12.94 -6.60
C VAL A 179 -13.83 12.60 -6.31
N ASN A 180 -14.21 11.35 -6.61
CA ASN A 180 -15.59 10.88 -6.44
C ASN A 180 -15.79 9.94 -5.25
N TYR A 181 -14.69 9.44 -4.65
CA TYR A 181 -14.77 8.47 -3.56
C TYR A 181 -13.54 8.59 -2.66
N VAL A 182 -13.76 8.70 -1.35
CA VAL A 182 -12.71 8.76 -0.32
C VAL A 182 -13.00 7.74 0.78
N SER A 183 -12.01 6.90 1.11
CA SER A 183 -12.06 6.04 2.28
C SER A 183 -11.50 6.75 3.51
N VAL A 184 -12.23 6.67 4.62
CA VAL A 184 -11.81 7.26 5.90
C VAL A 184 -11.73 6.16 6.94
N LYS A 185 -10.60 6.10 7.65
CA LYS A 185 -10.45 5.23 8.82
C LYS A 185 -10.73 6.06 10.07
N ILE A 186 -11.69 5.63 10.89
CA ILE A 186 -12.05 6.30 12.14
C ILE A 186 -10.82 6.50 13.04
N SER A 187 -10.00 5.46 13.20
CA SER A 187 -8.76 5.50 13.96
C SER A 187 -7.66 6.40 13.38
N ALA A 188 -7.86 7.01 12.21
CA ALA A 188 -6.96 8.00 11.64
C ALA A 188 -7.46 9.45 11.82
N VAL A 189 -8.73 9.65 12.18
CA VAL A 189 -9.35 10.97 12.36
C VAL A 189 -9.83 11.23 13.79
N CYS A 190 -9.79 10.22 14.65
CA CYS A 190 -10.13 10.30 16.07
C CYS A 190 -9.02 9.64 16.89
N ALA A 191 -8.26 10.42 17.67
CA ALA A 191 -7.27 9.88 18.58
C ALA A 191 -7.91 9.38 19.88
N ASN A 192 -7.21 8.46 20.55
CA ASN A 192 -7.52 7.96 21.90
C ASN A 192 -8.95 7.42 22.08
N LEU A 193 -9.47 6.72 21.08
CA LEU A 193 -10.73 6.00 21.21
C LEU A 193 -10.58 4.83 22.18
N ASP A 194 -11.50 4.74 23.13
CA ASP A 194 -11.55 3.67 24.12
C ASP A 194 -12.92 2.97 24.07
N ALA A 195 -12.89 1.64 23.98
CA ALA A 195 -14.07 0.79 23.98
C ALA A 195 -14.83 0.82 25.33
N LEU A 196 -14.12 1.07 26.44
CA LEU A 196 -14.72 1.24 27.77
C LEU A 196 -15.43 2.58 27.91
N ALA A 197 -14.92 3.63 27.26
CA ALA A 197 -15.56 4.94 27.19
C ALA A 197 -16.50 5.07 25.98
N LYS A 198 -17.31 4.03 25.71
CA LYS A 198 -18.11 3.89 24.48
C LYS A 198 -18.88 5.16 24.09
N THR A 199 -19.63 5.76 25.00
CA THR A 199 -20.46 6.95 24.70
C THR A 199 -19.61 8.14 24.27
N ALA A 200 -18.52 8.42 25.00
CA ALA A 200 -17.62 9.53 24.67
C ALA A 200 -16.86 9.28 23.35
N SER A 201 -16.40 8.04 23.14
CA SER A 201 -15.76 7.62 21.88
C SER A 201 -16.71 7.76 20.70
N LEU A 202 -17.97 7.31 20.84
CA LEU A 202 -18.97 7.41 19.78
C LEU A 202 -19.29 8.85 19.43
N GLN A 203 -19.48 9.72 20.44
CA GLN A 203 -19.73 11.14 20.22
C GLN A 203 -18.58 11.80 19.41
N ARG A 204 -17.33 11.53 19.77
CA ARG A 204 -16.16 12.04 19.03
C ARG A 204 -16.14 11.57 17.58
N ILE A 205 -16.48 10.30 17.35
CA ILE A 205 -16.57 9.72 15.99
C ILE A 205 -17.67 10.43 15.20
N GLU A 206 -18.86 10.57 15.78
CA GLU A 206 -20.01 11.21 15.13
C GLU A 206 -19.70 12.66 14.75
N GLU A 207 -19.13 13.45 15.67
CA GLU A 207 -18.73 14.83 15.42
C GLU A 207 -17.76 14.92 14.23
N ARG A 208 -16.69 14.11 14.23
CA ARG A 208 -15.70 14.09 13.14
C ARG A 208 -16.26 13.61 11.81
N LEU A 209 -17.08 12.56 11.81
CA LEU A 209 -17.68 12.07 10.57
C LEU A 209 -18.69 13.09 10.02
N CYS A 210 -19.53 13.70 10.86
CA CYS A 210 -20.46 14.74 10.42
C CYS A 210 -19.74 15.90 9.73
N ASP A 211 -18.59 16.34 10.25
CA ASP A 211 -17.77 17.38 9.63
C ASP A 211 -17.28 16.99 8.22
N LEU A 212 -16.91 15.72 8.02
CA LEU A 212 -16.48 15.20 6.73
C LEU A 212 -17.64 14.98 5.75
N TYR A 213 -18.80 14.49 6.22
CA TYR A 213 -19.99 14.28 5.39
C TYR A 213 -20.62 15.59 4.89
N ARG A 214 -20.41 16.70 5.60
CA ARG A 214 -20.90 18.04 5.23
C ARG A 214 -19.95 18.79 4.29
N ALA A 215 -18.72 18.34 4.16
CA ALA A 215 -17.73 18.94 3.26
C ALA A 215 -18.06 18.59 1.81
#